data_AF-A0A6A9U749-F1
#
_entry.id   AF-A0A6A9U749-F1
#
_cell.length_a   1.000
_cell.length_b   1.000
_cell.length_c   1.000
_cell.angle_alpha   90.00
_cell.angle_beta   90.00
_cell.angle_gamma   90.00
#
_symmetry.space_group_name_H-M   'P 1'
#
loop_
_entity.id
_entity.type
_entity.pdbx_description
1 polymer ?
#
loop_
_entity_poly.entity_id
_entity_poly.type
_entity_poly.pdbx_seq_one_letter_code
_entity_poly.pdbx_strand_id
1 'polypeptide(L)'
;FAPTAPNQVWVADLTYVATQEGWLYLAGIKDVYTCEIVGYAMGERMTKELTGKALFMALRSQRPPAGLIHHSDRGSQYCAYDYRVIQEQSGLKTSMSRKGNCYDNAPMESFWGTLKNESLSHYRFNNRDEAISVIREYIEIFYNRQRRHSRLGN
;
A
#
# COMPACT_ATOMS: atom_id res chain seq x y z
N PHE A 1 0.20 16.16 -0.79
CA PHE A 1 0.35 16.15 -2.27
C PHE A 1 -0.96 16.51 -2.97
N ALA A 2 -0.94 17.08 -4.18
CA ALA A 2 -2.12 17.36 -5.01
C ALA A 2 -1.91 16.90 -6.46
N PRO A 3 -1.93 15.58 -6.73
CA PRO A 3 -1.74 15.06 -8.09
C PRO A 3 -2.94 15.41 -8.98
N THR A 4 -2.68 15.65 -10.26
CA THR A 4 -3.67 15.99 -11.29
C THR A 4 -3.92 14.84 -12.29
N ALA A 5 -3.12 13.78 -12.23
CA ALA A 5 -3.26 12.59 -13.06
C ALA A 5 -2.81 11.33 -12.30
N PRO A 6 -3.22 10.12 -12.75
CA PRO A 6 -2.69 8.86 -12.23
C PRO A 6 -1.16 8.80 -12.32
N ASN A 7 -0.53 8.02 -11.45
CA ASN A 7 0.89 7.73 -11.46
C ASN A 7 1.79 8.97 -11.32
N GLN A 8 1.31 10.00 -10.63
CA GLN A 8 2.13 11.15 -10.22
C GLN A 8 2.64 11.00 -8.78
N VAL A 9 1.80 10.47 -7.89
CA VAL A 9 2.13 10.28 -6.47
C VAL A 9 1.56 8.96 -5.99
N TRP A 10 2.45 8.09 -5.53
CA TRP A 10 2.10 6.90 -4.77
C TRP A 10 2.48 7.09 -3.31
N VAL A 11 1.60 6.67 -2.42
CA VAL A 11 1.90 6.54 -0.99
C VAL A 11 2.03 5.07 -0.62
N ALA A 12 2.96 4.75 0.26
CA ALA A 12 3.26 3.38 0.67
C ALA A 12 3.32 3.28 2.20
N ASP A 13 2.70 2.23 2.72
CA ASP A 13 2.70 1.93 4.15
C ASP A 13 2.47 0.43 4.39
N LEU A 14 2.60 0.01 5.65
CA LEU A 14 2.42 -1.36 6.07
C LEU A 14 1.50 -1.44 7.29
N THR A 15 0.60 -2.41 7.27
CA THR A 15 -0.24 -2.76 8.42
C THR A 15 -0.11 -4.25 8.76
N TYR A 16 -0.79 -4.68 9.82
CA TYR A 16 -0.82 -6.07 10.25
C TYR A 16 -2.26 -6.51 10.59
N VAL A 17 -2.52 -7.80 10.40
CA VAL A 17 -3.82 -8.45 10.59
C VAL A 17 -3.64 -9.65 11.53
N ALA A 18 -4.51 -9.76 12.53
CA ALA A 18 -4.45 -10.84 13.51
C ALA A 18 -5.03 -12.15 12.94
N THR A 19 -4.35 -13.26 13.20
CA THR A 19 -4.82 -14.63 12.94
C THR A 19 -4.46 -15.51 14.13
N GLN A 20 -5.02 -16.73 14.23
CA GLN A 20 -4.65 -17.66 15.30
C GLN A 20 -3.21 -18.22 15.16
N GLU A 21 -2.58 -18.08 13.99
CA GLU A 21 -1.18 -18.44 13.78
C GLU A 21 -0.21 -17.27 14.03
N GLY A 22 -0.73 -16.13 14.51
CA GLY A 22 -0.01 -14.88 14.72
C GLY A 22 -0.31 -13.83 13.65
N TRP A 23 0.59 -12.86 13.51
CA TRP A 23 0.37 -11.73 12.60
C TRP A 23 0.60 -12.09 11.13
N LEU A 24 -0.27 -11.56 10.27
CA LEU A 24 -0.04 -11.39 8.85
C LEU A 24 0.29 -9.92 8.58
N TYR A 25 1.44 -9.65 7.99
CA TYR A 25 1.85 -8.31 7.60
C TYR A 25 1.40 -8.02 6.17
N LEU A 26 0.90 -6.81 5.91
CA LEU A 26 0.39 -6.35 4.63
C LEU A 26 1.06 -5.02 4.27
N ALA A 27 1.92 -5.04 3.24
CA ALA A 27 2.44 -3.83 2.63
C ALA A 27 1.51 -3.40 1.49
N GLY A 28 1.20 -2.10 1.40
CA GLY A 28 0.36 -1.54 0.35
C GLY A 28 0.99 -0.32 -0.30
N ILE A 29 0.64 -0.09 -1.56
CA ILE A 29 0.97 1.10 -2.35
C ILE A 29 -0.32 1.59 -2.99
N LYS A 30 -0.65 2.85 -2.71
CA LYS A 30 -1.87 3.50 -3.17
C LYS A 30 -1.54 4.65 -4.09
N ASP A 31 -2.24 4.73 -5.21
CA ASP A 31 -2.21 5.91 -6.05
C ASP A 31 -3.10 7.00 -5.45
N VAL A 32 -2.49 8.16 -5.18
CA VAL A 32 -3.18 9.28 -4.53
C VAL A 32 -4.23 9.91 -5.44
N TYR A 33 -4.07 9.82 -6.76
CA TYR A 33 -5.02 10.36 -7.74
C TYR A 33 -6.17 9.40 -8.04
N THR A 34 -5.93 8.10 -8.19
CA THR A 34 -7.03 7.14 -8.49
C THR A 34 -7.68 6.54 -7.23
N CYS A 35 -7.09 6.75 -6.05
CA CYS A 35 -7.45 6.08 -4.80
C CYS A 35 -7.26 4.55 -4.78
N GLU A 36 -6.79 3.94 -5.87
CA GLU A 36 -6.62 2.49 -5.96
C GLU A 36 -5.37 2.00 -5.24
N ILE A 37 -5.42 0.75 -4.76
CA ILE A 37 -4.22 0.02 -4.35
C ILE A 37 -3.59 -0.58 -5.60
N VAL A 38 -2.49 0.01 -6.02
CA VAL A 38 -1.78 -0.35 -7.26
C VAL A 38 -0.77 -1.46 -7.07
N GLY A 39 -0.34 -1.71 -5.84
CA GLY A 39 0.49 -2.86 -5.46
C GLY A 39 0.34 -3.19 -3.99
N TYR A 40 0.44 -4.46 -3.66
CA TYR A 40 0.41 -4.94 -2.29
C TYR A 40 1.16 -6.26 -2.16
N ALA A 41 1.57 -6.61 -0.95
CA ALA A 41 2.17 -7.89 -0.65
C ALA A 41 1.86 -8.29 0.79
N MET A 42 1.70 -9.60 1.03
CA MET A 42 1.42 -10.16 2.35
C MET A 42 2.49 -11.16 2.75
N GLY A 43 2.78 -11.26 4.05
CA GLY A 43 3.76 -12.21 4.56
C GLY A 43 3.74 -12.35 6.08
N GLU A 44 4.36 -13.42 6.56
CA GLU A 44 4.40 -13.77 8.00
C GLU A 44 5.30 -12.87 8.83
N ARG A 45 6.21 -12.13 8.18
CA ARG A 45 7.21 -11.27 8.83
C ARG A 45 7.22 -9.88 8.20
N MET A 46 7.47 -8.87 9.05
CA MET A 46 7.68 -7.50 8.60
C MET A 46 9.11 -7.33 8.06
N THR A 47 9.29 -7.54 6.75
CA THR A 47 10.61 -7.50 6.12
C THR A 47 10.70 -6.46 5.00
N LYS A 48 11.93 -6.18 4.55
CA LYS A 48 12.23 -5.27 3.43
C LYS A 48 11.78 -5.87 2.09
N GLU A 49 11.87 -7.19 1.99
CA GLU A 49 11.45 -7.95 0.81
C GLU A 49 9.93 -7.86 0.65
N LEU A 50 9.17 -7.78 1.75
CA LEU A 50 7.71 -7.60 1.69
C LEU A 50 7.34 -6.27 1.04
N THR A 51 7.94 -5.16 1.47
CA THR A 51 7.70 -3.84 0.86
C THR A 51 8.19 -3.80 -0.58
N GLY A 52 9.35 -4.40 -0.86
CA GLY A 52 9.89 -4.54 -2.21
C GLY A 52 8.96 -5.31 -3.17
N LYS A 53 8.33 -6.40 -2.70
CA LYS A 53 7.33 -7.15 -3.49
C LYS A 53 6.11 -6.30 -3.86
N ALA A 54 5.60 -5.50 -2.92
CA ALA A 54 4.50 -4.58 -3.20
C ALA A 54 4.89 -3.52 -4.25
N LEU A 55 6.11 -2.97 -4.16
CA LEU A 55 6.65 -2.02 -5.13
C LEU A 55 6.81 -2.64 -6.51
N PHE A 56 7.37 -3.84 -6.59
CA PHE A 56 7.53 -4.56 -7.84
C PHE A 56 6.17 -4.86 -8.49
N MET A 57 5.16 -5.25 -7.72
CA MET A 57 3.80 -5.44 -8.21
C MET A 57 3.23 -4.15 -8.81
N ALA A 58 3.36 -3.01 -8.10
CA ALA A 58 2.88 -1.70 -8.58
C ALA A 58 3.57 -1.26 -9.87
N LEU A 59 4.90 -1.37 -9.93
CA LEU A 59 5.68 -1.02 -11.11
C LEU A 59 5.29 -1.87 -12.33
N ARG A 60 5.10 -3.18 -12.13
CA ARG A 60 4.73 -4.11 -13.20
C ARG A 60 3.32 -3.84 -13.75
N SER A 61 2.38 -3.51 -12.86
CA SER A 61 0.97 -3.30 -13.21
C SER A 61 0.74 -1.93 -13.86
N GLN A 62 1.30 -0.87 -13.28
CA GLN A 62 1.02 0.51 -13.69
C GLN A 62 1.99 1.05 -14.74
N ARG A 63 3.23 0.54 -14.79
CA ARG A 63 4.31 1.04 -15.68
C ARG A 63 4.39 2.58 -15.68
N PRO A 64 4.56 3.20 -14.50
CA PRO A 64 4.49 4.65 -14.38
C PRO A 64 5.63 5.34 -15.15
N PRO A 65 5.43 6.59 -15.59
CA PRO A 65 6.52 7.39 -16.14
C PRO A 65 7.58 7.69 -15.08
N ALA A 66 8.80 7.96 -15.54
CA ALA A 66 9.86 8.46 -14.66
C ALA A 66 9.44 9.79 -14.00
N GLY A 67 9.86 9.99 -12.76
CA GLY A 67 9.55 11.18 -11.97
C GLY A 67 8.34 11.04 -11.05
N LEU A 68 7.63 9.90 -11.05
CA LEU A 68 6.60 9.57 -10.07
C LEU A 68 7.16 9.72 -8.64
N ILE A 69 6.42 10.40 -7.77
CA ILE A 69 6.78 10.53 -6.35
C ILE A 69 6.33 9.27 -5.61
N HIS A 70 7.28 8.54 -5.04
CA HIS A 70 6.99 7.44 -4.13
C HIS A 70 7.21 7.91 -2.70
N HIS A 71 6.11 8.14 -1.98
CA HIS A 71 6.12 8.62 -0.60
C HIS A 71 5.90 7.48 0.39
N SER A 72 6.70 7.41 1.45
CA SER A 72 6.48 6.48 2.56
C SER A 72 6.85 7.12 3.90
N ASP A 73 6.36 6.54 4.99
CA ASP A 73 6.90 6.87 6.31
C ASP A 73 8.32 6.36 6.48
N ARG A 74 9.04 6.91 7.48
CA ARG A 74 10.43 6.58 7.81
C ARG A 74 10.60 5.20 8.49
N GLY A 75 9.87 4.19 8.03
CA GLY A 75 10.08 2.80 8.44
C GLY A 75 11.44 2.27 7.99
N SER A 76 12.10 1.46 8.82
CA SER A 76 13.40 0.87 8.49
C SER A 76 13.34 -0.03 7.24
N GLN A 77 12.16 -0.54 6.90
CA GLN A 77 11.87 -1.33 5.71
C GLN A 77 11.95 -0.49 4.43
N TYR A 78 11.41 0.73 4.46
CA TYR A 78 11.42 1.68 3.33
C TYR A 78 12.76 2.43 3.21
N CYS A 79 13.55 2.47 4.29
CA CYS A 79 14.91 3.00 4.28
C CYS A 79 15.98 2.01 3.78
N ALA A 80 15.60 0.77 3.46
CA ALA A 80 16.54 -0.25 3.01
C ALA A 80 17.23 0.12 1.69
N TYR A 81 18.50 -0.26 1.57
CA TYR A 81 19.30 -0.03 0.38
C TYR A 81 18.62 -0.62 -0.87
N ASP A 82 18.23 -1.89 -0.83
CA ASP A 82 17.62 -2.58 -1.97
C ASP A 82 16.31 -1.91 -2.41
N TYR A 83 15.54 -1.36 -1.47
CA TYR A 83 14.31 -0.63 -1.78
C TYR A 83 14.61 0.67 -2.55
N ARG A 84 15.66 1.39 -2.15
CA ARG A 84 16.12 2.60 -2.86
C ARG A 84 16.67 2.27 -4.23
N VAL A 85 17.41 1.17 -4.38
CA VAL A 85 17.92 0.72 -5.68
C VAL A 85 16.77 0.47 -6.65
N ILE A 86 15.70 -0.21 -6.23
CA ILE A 86 14.52 -0.44 -7.08
C ILE A 86 13.88 0.90 -7.48
N GLN A 87 13.77 1.85 -6.56
CA GLN A 87 13.21 3.18 -6.85
C GLN A 87 14.05 3.95 -7.87
N GLU A 88 15.37 3.99 -7.69
CA GLU A 88 16.30 4.68 -8.58
C GLU A 88 16.29 4.07 -9.99
N GLN A 89 16.38 2.74 -10.09
CA GLN A 89 16.32 2.03 -11.37
C GLN A 89 14.99 2.22 -12.11
N SER A 90 13.91 2.45 -11.36
CA SER A 90 12.57 2.68 -11.92
C SER A 90 12.28 4.18 -12.16
N GLY A 91 13.25 5.06 -11.92
CA GLY A 91 13.11 6.51 -12.11
C GLY A 91 12.15 7.18 -11.13
N LEU A 92 11.88 6.57 -9.96
CA LEU A 92 11.00 7.12 -8.93
C LEU A 92 11.71 8.22 -8.14
N LYS A 93 10.95 9.25 -7.74
CA LYS A 93 11.40 10.28 -6.79
C LYS A 93 10.98 9.87 -5.39
N THR A 94 11.95 9.47 -4.57
CA THR A 94 11.68 9.08 -3.18
C THR A 94 11.33 10.30 -2.34
N SER A 95 10.21 10.23 -1.63
CA SER A 95 9.79 11.19 -0.62
C SER A 95 9.55 10.44 0.69
N MET A 96 9.96 11.02 1.82
CA MET A 96 9.71 10.44 3.14
C MET A 96 9.23 11.50 4.11
N SER A 97 8.26 11.16 4.95
CA SER A 97 7.74 12.06 5.97
C SER A 97 8.85 12.49 6.95
N ARG A 98 8.82 13.77 7.37
CA ARG A 98 9.66 14.24 8.49
C ARG A 98 9.06 13.72 9.79
N LYS A 99 9.89 13.52 10.83
CA LYS A 99 9.41 13.14 12.16
C LYS A 99 8.42 14.23 12.63
N GLY A 100 7.14 13.91 12.71
CA GLY A 100 6.07 14.84 13.09
C GLY A 100 5.18 15.42 11.97
N ASN A 101 5.32 15.00 10.70
CA ASN A 101 4.40 15.41 9.62
C ASN A 101 3.63 14.19 9.08
N CYS A 102 2.52 13.83 9.74
CA CYS A 102 1.69 12.65 9.43
C CYS A 102 0.73 12.84 8.25
N TYR A 103 0.50 14.08 7.80
CA TYR A 103 -0.56 14.36 6.82
C TYR A 103 -0.30 13.81 5.41
N ASP A 104 0.97 13.58 5.05
CA ASP A 104 1.32 13.13 3.70
C ASP A 104 0.99 11.64 3.44
N ASN A 105 0.93 10.81 4.50
CA ASN A 105 0.55 9.40 4.40
C ASN A 105 -0.93 9.12 4.74
N ALA A 106 -1.69 10.16 5.13
CA ALA A 106 -3.11 10.08 5.45
C ALA A 106 -3.98 9.34 4.41
N PRO A 107 -3.74 9.42 3.08
CA PRO A 107 -4.51 8.65 2.11
C PRO A 107 -4.38 7.14 2.30
N MET A 108 -3.22 6.66 2.75
CA MET A 108 -2.98 5.25 3.03
C MET A 108 -3.55 4.84 4.40
N GLU A 109 -3.39 5.67 5.43
CA GLU A 109 -4.01 5.44 6.74
C GLU A 109 -5.53 5.32 6.64
N SER A 110 -6.16 6.17 5.83
CA SER A 110 -7.59 6.11 5.54
C SER A 110 -7.99 4.79 4.87
N PHE A 111 -7.16 4.27 3.96
CA PHE A 111 -7.40 2.95 3.37
C PHE A 111 -7.33 1.85 4.42
N TRP A 112 -6.34 1.85 5.32
CA TRP A 112 -6.26 0.85 6.38
C TRP A 112 -7.47 0.85 7.29
N GLY A 113 -7.94 2.04 7.69
CA GLY A 113 -9.17 2.16 8.47
C GLY A 113 -10.37 1.58 7.73
N THR A 114 -10.49 1.86 6.43
CA THR A 114 -11.57 1.33 5.59
C THR A 114 -11.52 -0.20 5.47
N LEU A 115 -10.36 -0.77 5.11
CA LEU A 115 -10.15 -2.21 5.00
C LEU A 115 -10.51 -2.93 6.32
N LYS A 116 -10.06 -2.37 7.45
CA LYS A 116 -10.33 -2.96 8.77
C LYS A 116 -11.81 -2.90 9.12
N ASN A 117 -12.46 -1.77 8.90
CA ASN A 117 -13.85 -1.59 9.29
C ASN A 117 -14.81 -2.39 8.41
N GLU A 118 -14.63 -2.35 7.09
CA GLU A 118 -15.59 -2.93 6.13
C GLU A 118 -15.37 -4.40 5.82
N SER A 119 -14.17 -4.93 6.11
CA SER A 119 -13.85 -6.33 5.83
C SER A 119 -13.33 -7.03 7.09
N LEU A 120 -12.14 -6.66 7.57
CA LEU A 120 -11.42 -7.50 8.53
C LEU A 120 -12.11 -7.61 9.91
N SER A 121 -12.90 -6.61 10.31
CA SER A 121 -13.61 -6.59 11.60
C SER A 121 -14.60 -7.74 11.75
N HIS A 122 -15.13 -8.24 10.63
CA HIS A 122 -16.12 -9.32 10.56
C HIS A 122 -15.52 -10.72 10.68
N TYR A 123 -14.18 -10.83 10.67
CA TYR A 123 -13.50 -12.12 10.65
C TYR A 123 -12.72 -12.40 11.94
N ARG A 124 -12.57 -13.68 12.23
CA ARG A 124 -11.57 -14.24 13.14
C ARG A 124 -10.86 -15.35 12.36
N PHE A 125 -9.71 -15.01 11.80
CA PHE A 125 -8.97 -15.91 10.91
C PHE A 125 -8.28 -17.02 11.68
N ASN A 126 -8.51 -18.27 11.29
CA ASN A 126 -7.84 -19.43 11.86
C ASN A 126 -6.38 -19.49 11.41
N ASN A 127 -6.12 -19.13 10.15
CA ASN A 127 -4.79 -19.16 9.56
C ASN A 127 -4.54 -17.95 8.65
N ARG A 128 -3.30 -17.78 8.22
CA ARG A 128 -2.90 -16.68 7.35
C ARG A 128 -3.50 -16.76 5.96
N ASP A 129 -3.73 -17.96 5.43
CA ASP A 129 -4.27 -18.14 4.07
C ASP A 129 -5.71 -17.64 3.95
N GLU A 130 -6.54 -17.85 4.98
CA GLU A 130 -7.89 -17.26 5.05
C GLU A 130 -7.84 -15.73 4.98
N ALA A 131 -6.94 -15.12 5.78
CA ALA A 131 -6.75 -13.67 5.78
C ALA A 131 -6.24 -13.16 4.42
N ILE A 132 -5.30 -13.87 3.80
CA ILE A 132 -4.77 -13.56 2.47
C ILE A 132 -5.88 -13.56 1.42
N SER A 133 -6.74 -14.60 1.44
CA SER A 133 -7.85 -14.71 0.48
C SER A 133 -8.82 -13.54 0.62
N VAL A 134 -9.24 -13.22 1.84
CA VAL A 134 -10.19 -12.12 2.11
C VAL A 134 -9.60 -10.76 1.76
N ILE A 135 -8.35 -10.49 2.12
CA ILE A 135 -7.68 -9.22 1.80
C ILE A 135 -7.54 -9.06 0.28
N ARG A 136 -7.11 -10.12 -0.41
CA ARG A 136 -6.94 -10.10 -1.86
C ARG A 136 -8.26 -9.83 -2.57
N GLU A 137 -9.31 -10.58 -2.22
CA GLU A 137 -10.64 -10.39 -2.80
C GLU A 137 -11.14 -8.96 -2.56
N TYR A 138 -11.00 -8.46 -1.32
CA TYR A 138 -11.40 -7.11 -0.98
C TYR A 138 -10.66 -6.07 -1.81
N ILE A 139 -9.33 -6.18 -1.97
CA ILE A 139 -8.55 -5.22 -2.76
C ILE A 139 -8.91 -5.30 -4.25
N GLU A 140 -8.86 -6.51 -4.83
CA GLU A 140 -8.91 -6.70 -6.28
C GLU A 140 -10.33 -6.61 -6.86
N ILE A 141 -11.34 -7.01 -6.09
CA ILE A 141 -12.74 -7.10 -6.57
C ILE A 141 -13.56 -5.95 -6.02
N PHE A 142 -13.52 -5.70 -4.71
CA PHE A 142 -14.40 -4.72 -4.09
C PHE A 142 -13.81 -3.29 -4.14
N TYR A 143 -12.67 -3.08 -3.49
CA TYR A 143 -12.10 -1.75 -3.28
C TYR A 143 -11.66 -1.09 -4.60
N ASN A 144 -10.87 -1.76 -5.44
CA ASN A 144 -10.39 -1.13 -6.68
C ASN A 144 -11.47 -1.02 -7.78
N ARG A 145 -12.47 -1.92 -7.83
CA ARG A 145 -13.41 -1.98 -8.97
C ARG A 145 -14.82 -1.50 -8.67
N GLN A 146 -15.29 -1.64 -7.44
CA GLN A 146 -16.70 -1.40 -7.08
C GLN A 146 -16.89 -0.22 -6.13
N ARG A 147 -15.90 0.04 -5.26
CA ARG A 147 -16.01 1.11 -4.27
C ARG A 147 -16.03 2.47 -4.94
N ARG A 148 -17.03 3.26 -4.57
CA ARG A 148 -17.10 4.68 -4.89
C ARG A 148 -16.15 5.47 -4.00
N HIS A 149 -15.31 6.28 -4.63
CA HIS A 149 -14.41 7.18 -3.93
C HIS A 149 -14.97 8.60 -4.00
N SER A 150 -15.44 9.13 -2.87
CA SER A 150 -16.02 10.49 -2.78
C SER A 150 -15.12 11.58 -3.37
N ARG A 151 -13.79 11.43 -3.27
CA ARG A 151 -12.80 12.34 -3.87
C ARG A 151 -12.84 12.37 -5.41
N LEU A 152 -13.32 11.29 -6.04
CA LEU A 152 -13.42 11.16 -7.50
C LEU A 152 -14.78 11.61 -8.04
N GLY A 153 -15.74 11.97 -7.18
CA GLY A 153 -17.07 12.44 -7.60
C GLY A 153 -18.01 11.33 -8.14
N ASN A 154 -17.71 10.06 -7.88
CA ASN A 154 -18.47 8.90 -8.36
C ASN A 154 -19.31 8.24 -7.24
#